data_AF-A0A5C6PI94-F1
#
_entry.id   AF-A0A5C6PI94-F1
#
_cell.length_a   1.000
_cell.length_b   1.000
_cell.length_c   1.000
_cell.angle_alpha   90.00
_cell.angle_beta   90.00
_cell.angle_gamma   90.00
#
_symmetry.space_group_name_H-M   'P 1'
#
loop_
_entity.id
_entity.type
_entity.pdbx_description
1 polymer ?
#
loop_
_entity_poly.entity_id
_entity_poly.type
_entity_poly.pdbx_seq_one_letter_code
_entity_poly.pdbx_strand_id
1 'polypeptide(L)'
;MFADLGSLLKLNLSGNIFSTLSAGLFTHLVALRVLHFSTDALFCDCQLKWLLLWARSNAVKIGNDTACMFPARLRGLELRGLREHQLQCDGPLELPLFQLIPTQRQLVFRGDRLPLQCTASYLDPSVELRWLHDGRAVTTLEDGGVYVEETLLHDCCLLTRYSRRGGAKDAG
;
A
#
# COMPACT_ATOMS: atom_id res chain seq x y z
N MET A 1 -8.60 5.16 -14.25
CA MET A 1 -9.46 6.33 -13.95
C MET A 1 -10.77 6.09 -14.65
N PHE A 2 -11.89 6.13 -13.94
CA PHE A 2 -13.20 5.74 -14.46
C PHE A 2 -13.88 6.88 -15.23
N ALA A 3 -13.22 7.41 -16.27
CA ALA A 3 -13.58 8.67 -16.90
C ALA A 3 -14.97 8.67 -17.57
N ASP A 4 -15.48 7.52 -18.03
CA ASP A 4 -16.70 7.43 -18.86
C ASP A 4 -17.85 6.66 -18.20
N LEU A 5 -17.78 6.46 -16.88
CA LEU A 5 -18.76 5.67 -16.13
C LEU A 5 -19.71 6.55 -15.29
N GLY A 6 -20.10 7.71 -15.82
CA GLY A 6 -20.92 8.70 -15.11
C GLY A 6 -22.29 8.18 -14.64
N SER A 7 -22.86 7.19 -15.35
CA SER A 7 -24.14 6.56 -15.01
C SER A 7 -24.02 5.35 -14.07
N LEU A 8 -22.80 4.99 -13.63
CA LEU A 8 -22.59 3.82 -12.79
C LEU A 8 -23.17 4.04 -11.38
N LEU A 9 -24.14 3.22 -11.00
CA LEU A 9 -24.83 3.32 -9.70
C LEU A 9 -24.14 2.53 -8.59
N LYS A 10 -23.56 1.38 -8.94
CA LYS A 10 -22.93 0.45 -8.01
C LYS A 10 -21.58 0.00 -8.57
N LEU A 11 -20.57 0.01 -7.72
CA LEU A 11 -19.24 -0.48 -8.04
C LEU A 11 -18.80 -1.48 -6.97
N ASN A 12 -18.34 -2.65 -7.41
CA ASN A 12 -17.77 -3.66 -6.53
C ASN A 12 -16.35 -3.97 -6.98
N LEU A 13 -15.39 -3.64 -6.11
CA LEU A 13 -13.97 -3.92 -6.23
C LEU A 13 -13.52 -4.96 -5.19
N SER A 14 -14.45 -5.57 -4.46
CA SER A 14 -14.11 -6.51 -3.39
C SER A 14 -13.44 -7.77 -3.92
N GLY A 15 -12.56 -8.37 -3.12
CA GLY A 15 -11.78 -9.56 -3.49
C GLY A 15 -10.60 -9.28 -4.42
N ASN A 16 -10.30 -8.01 -4.72
CA ASN A 16 -9.08 -7.63 -5.44
C ASN A 16 -7.92 -7.37 -4.45
N ILE A 17 -6.70 -7.40 -4.97
CA ILE A 17 -5.47 -7.28 -4.19
C ILE A 17 -4.99 -5.82 -4.21
N PHE A 18 -5.56 -5.00 -3.34
CA PHE A 18 -5.06 -3.65 -3.05
C PHE A 18 -5.06 -3.40 -1.54
N SER A 19 -4.17 -2.52 -1.08
CA SER A 19 -4.11 -2.06 0.31
C SER A 19 -4.78 -0.70 0.51
N THR A 20 -4.86 0.11 -0.54
CA THR A 20 -5.40 1.47 -0.51
C THR A 20 -5.99 1.84 -1.86
N LEU A 21 -6.70 2.97 -1.91
CA LEU A 21 -7.26 3.54 -3.13
C LEU A 21 -6.78 4.98 -3.26
N SER A 22 -6.22 5.31 -4.44
CA SER A 22 -5.64 6.63 -4.68
C SER A 22 -6.70 7.73 -4.71
N ALA A 23 -6.35 8.88 -4.13
CA ALA A 23 -7.21 10.06 -4.12
C ALA A 23 -7.68 10.43 -5.53
N GLY A 24 -8.98 10.73 -5.64
CA GLY A 24 -9.59 11.14 -6.91
C GLY A 24 -9.98 9.99 -7.83
N LEU A 25 -9.83 8.72 -7.42
CA LEU A 25 -10.17 7.57 -8.27
C LEU A 25 -11.64 7.58 -8.75
N PHE A 26 -12.56 8.07 -7.92
CA PHE A 26 -14.01 8.04 -8.16
C PHE A 26 -14.63 9.38 -8.57
N THR A 27 -13.84 10.41 -8.90
CA THR A 27 -14.33 11.78 -9.19
C THR A 27 -15.33 11.84 -10.33
N HIS A 28 -15.22 10.95 -11.32
CA HIS A 28 -16.09 10.92 -12.50
C HIS A 28 -17.36 10.08 -12.30
N LEU A 29 -17.48 9.35 -11.18
CA LEU A 29 -18.61 8.46 -10.89
C LEU A 29 -19.76 9.22 -10.21
N VAL A 30 -20.30 10.23 -10.88
CA VAL A 30 -21.28 11.17 -10.31
C VAL A 30 -22.59 10.51 -9.86
N ALA A 31 -23.02 9.43 -10.52
CA ALA A 31 -24.24 8.70 -10.16
C ALA A 31 -24.01 7.60 -9.10
N LEU A 32 -22.78 7.41 -8.60
CA LEU A 32 -22.51 6.30 -7.68
C LEU A 32 -23.32 6.43 -6.40
N ARG A 33 -23.84 5.29 -5.92
CA ARG A 33 -24.62 5.19 -4.69
C ARG A 33 -24.13 4.09 -3.76
N VAL A 34 -23.50 3.05 -4.30
CA VAL A 34 -22.98 1.93 -3.50
C VAL A 34 -21.58 1.58 -3.97
N LEU A 35 -20.66 1.46 -3.01
CA LEU A 35 -19.28 1.07 -3.23
C LEU A 35 -18.90 -0.08 -2.29
N HIS A 36 -18.49 -1.21 -2.86
CA HIS A 36 -17.92 -2.34 -2.15
C HIS A 36 -16.46 -2.50 -2.56
N PHE A 37 -15.55 -2.68 -1.60
CA PHE A 37 -14.11 -2.77 -1.87
C PHE A 37 -13.38 -3.53 -0.75
N SER A 38 -14.02 -4.57 -0.21
CA SER A 38 -13.42 -5.41 0.83
C SER A 38 -12.21 -6.17 0.29
N THR A 39 -11.12 -6.20 1.07
CA THR A 39 -9.84 -6.83 0.71
C THR A 39 -9.11 -7.23 1.99
N ASP A 40 -8.35 -8.33 1.93
CA ASP A 40 -7.59 -8.87 3.06
C ASP A 40 -6.38 -8.02 3.45
N ALA A 41 -6.11 -6.94 2.72
CA ALA A 41 -4.97 -6.04 2.95
C ALA A 41 -5.36 -4.57 3.16
N LEU A 42 -6.63 -4.25 3.44
CA LEU A 42 -7.08 -2.85 3.51
C LEU A 42 -6.41 -2.07 4.67
N PHE A 43 -5.73 -0.97 4.33
CA PHE A 43 -5.21 0.02 5.27
C PHE A 43 -6.20 1.16 5.45
N CYS A 44 -6.66 1.34 6.69
CA CYS A 44 -7.47 2.46 7.12
C CYS A 44 -6.59 3.50 7.80
N ASP A 45 -5.81 4.22 7.02
CA ASP A 45 -4.91 5.28 7.48
C ASP A 45 -5.25 6.63 6.80
N CYS A 46 -4.35 7.60 6.92
CA CYS A 46 -4.54 8.92 6.33
C CYS A 46 -4.64 8.89 4.80
N GLN A 47 -4.06 7.89 4.11
CA GLN A 47 -4.14 7.75 2.65
C GLN A 47 -5.54 7.34 2.20
N LEU A 48 -6.31 6.65 3.05
CA LEU A 48 -7.71 6.28 2.76
C LEU A 48 -8.72 7.33 3.26
N LYS A 49 -8.27 8.34 4.02
CA LYS A 49 -9.12 9.38 4.60
C LYS A 49 -9.99 10.11 3.58
N TRP A 50 -9.44 10.42 2.41
CA TRP A 50 -10.18 11.10 1.34
C TRP A 50 -11.44 10.32 0.93
N LEU A 51 -11.39 8.99 0.96
CA LEU A 51 -12.46 8.13 0.48
C LEU A 51 -13.65 8.16 1.42
N LEU A 52 -13.40 8.10 2.74
CA LEU A 52 -14.43 8.22 3.76
C LEU A 52 -15.14 9.57 3.66
N LEU A 53 -14.37 10.65 3.50
CA LEU A 53 -14.86 12.01 3.29
C LEU A 53 -15.70 12.12 2.01
N TRP A 54 -15.15 11.65 0.89
CA TRP A 54 -15.81 11.67 -0.41
C TRP A 54 -17.14 10.91 -0.38
N ALA A 55 -17.17 9.71 0.23
CA ALA A 55 -18.38 8.91 0.31
C ALA A 55 -19.49 9.62 1.10
N ARG A 56 -19.14 10.28 2.22
CA ARG A 56 -20.08 11.07 3.02
C ARG A 56 -20.64 12.26 2.24
N SER A 57 -19.77 13.07 1.63
CA SER A 57 -20.17 14.26 0.89
C SER A 57 -21.04 13.96 -0.32
N ASN A 58 -20.88 12.78 -0.93
CA ASN A 58 -21.63 12.37 -2.12
C ASN A 58 -22.77 11.37 -1.81
N ALA A 59 -23.09 11.15 -0.52
CA ALA A 59 -24.10 10.19 -0.07
C ALA A 59 -23.93 8.76 -0.65
N VAL A 60 -22.68 8.33 -0.83
CA VAL A 60 -22.32 7.00 -1.28
C VAL A 60 -22.26 6.06 -0.09
N LYS A 61 -22.98 4.94 -0.17
CA LYS A 61 -22.95 3.88 0.84
C LYS A 61 -21.74 2.99 0.62
N ILE A 62 -20.82 2.97 1.57
CA ILE A 62 -19.77 1.96 1.66
C ILE A 62 -20.39 0.67 2.21
N GLY A 63 -20.07 -0.46 1.58
CA GLY A 63 -20.49 -1.79 2.00
C GLY A 63 -20.10 -2.10 3.46
N ASN A 64 -20.97 -2.81 4.18
CA ASN A 64 -20.71 -3.25 5.55
C ASN A 64 -19.60 -4.31 5.64
N ASP A 65 -19.36 -5.02 4.53
CA ASP A 65 -18.28 -5.97 4.35
C ASP A 65 -16.89 -5.32 4.26
N THR A 66 -16.82 -3.99 4.10
CA THR A 66 -15.55 -3.26 4.02
C THR A 66 -15.03 -2.91 5.43
N ALA A 67 -14.20 -3.80 5.97
CA ALA A 67 -13.55 -3.65 7.27
C ALA A 67 -12.04 -3.41 7.11
N CYS A 68 -11.46 -2.73 8.09
CA CYS A 68 -10.03 -2.44 8.12
C CYS A 68 -9.23 -3.70 8.51
N MET A 69 -8.16 -3.98 7.80
CA MET A 69 -7.21 -5.05 8.13
C MET A 69 -6.00 -4.50 8.89
N PHE A 70 -5.62 -3.27 8.52
CA PHE A 70 -4.55 -2.47 9.11
C PHE A 70 -5.02 -1.02 9.31
N PRO A 71 -4.43 -0.26 10.24
CA PRO A 71 -3.50 -0.73 11.27
C PRO A 71 -4.19 -1.62 12.32
N ALA A 72 -3.43 -2.33 13.14
CA ALA A 72 -3.91 -3.28 14.14
C ALA A 72 -4.96 -2.65 15.09
N ARG A 73 -4.79 -1.36 15.42
CA ARG A 73 -5.73 -0.60 16.27
C ARG A 73 -7.14 -0.44 15.67
N LEU A 74 -7.29 -0.56 14.35
CA LEU A 74 -8.58 -0.45 13.65
C LEU A 74 -9.05 -1.79 13.08
N ARG A 75 -8.29 -2.87 13.28
CA ARG A 75 -8.57 -4.17 12.67
C ARG A 75 -9.97 -4.66 13.01
N GLY A 76 -10.71 -5.09 11.98
CA GLY A 76 -12.07 -5.60 12.07
C GLY A 76 -13.15 -4.52 12.20
N LEU A 77 -12.79 -3.24 12.32
CA LEU A 77 -13.77 -2.15 12.34
C LEU A 77 -14.23 -1.82 10.92
N GLU A 78 -15.54 -1.63 10.74
CA GLU A 78 -16.11 -1.20 9.46
C GLU A 78 -15.68 0.23 9.13
N LEU A 79 -15.12 0.45 7.93
CA LEU A 79 -14.60 1.76 7.52
C LEU A 79 -15.67 2.86 7.58
N ARG A 80 -16.91 2.54 7.19
CA ARG A 80 -18.04 3.49 7.21
C ARG A 80 -18.34 4.06 8.60
N GLY A 81 -18.04 3.29 9.66
CA GLY A 81 -18.27 3.66 11.05
C GLY A 81 -17.14 4.47 11.68
N LEU A 82 -16.00 4.56 11.01
CA LEU A 82 -14.83 5.28 11.54
C LEU A 82 -15.01 6.79 11.46
N ARG A 83 -14.33 7.50 12.37
CA ARG A 83 -14.18 8.95 12.35
C ARG A 83 -12.89 9.32 11.64
N GLU A 84 -12.87 10.50 11.04
CA GLU A 84 -11.73 10.99 10.26
C GLU A 84 -10.42 11.09 11.04
N HIS A 85 -10.49 11.39 12.34
CA HIS A 85 -9.30 11.46 13.20
C HIS A 85 -8.76 10.08 13.56
N GLN A 86 -9.45 8.98 13.26
CA GLN A 86 -8.91 7.63 13.48
C GLN A 86 -7.98 7.19 12.33
N LEU A 87 -8.14 7.81 11.15
CA LEU A 87 -7.38 7.57 9.92
C LEU A 87 -6.11 8.43 9.91
N GLN A 88 -5.06 7.96 10.60
CA GLN A 88 -3.79 8.68 10.80
C GLN A 88 -2.58 7.85 10.33
N CYS A 89 -1.52 8.51 9.87
CA CYS A 89 -0.27 7.90 9.38
C CYS A 89 0.94 8.11 10.33
N ASP A 90 0.70 8.57 11.54
CA ASP A 90 1.70 8.81 12.59
C ASP A 90 1.99 7.58 13.46
N GLY A 91 1.34 6.46 13.16
CA GLY A 91 1.52 5.19 13.86
C GLY A 91 2.80 4.46 13.41
N PRO A 92 3.17 3.39 14.13
CA PRO A 92 4.25 2.50 13.70
C PRO A 92 3.94 1.91 12.32
N LEU A 93 5.00 1.71 11.53
CA LEU A 93 4.89 1.06 10.22
C LEU A 93 4.40 -0.38 10.42
N GLU A 94 3.22 -0.68 9.90
CA GLU A 94 2.67 -2.04 9.86
C GLU A 94 2.75 -2.55 8.42
N LEU A 95 3.36 -3.72 8.24
CA LEU A 95 3.53 -4.36 6.94
C LEU A 95 2.79 -5.70 6.93
N PRO A 96 1.74 -5.87 6.10
CA PRO A 96 1.02 -7.14 5.99
C PRO A 96 1.94 -8.31 5.64
N LEU A 97 2.96 -8.02 4.83
CA LEU A 97 4.04 -8.93 4.50
C LEU A 97 5.34 -8.32 4.99
N PHE A 98 6.06 -9.05 5.83
CA PHE A 98 7.46 -8.79 6.16
C PHE A 98 8.11 -10.12 6.48
N GLN A 99 8.99 -10.58 5.59
CA GLN A 99 9.63 -11.88 5.69
C GLN A 99 11.10 -11.79 5.31
N LEU A 100 11.95 -12.36 6.16
CA LEU A 100 13.36 -12.57 5.90
C LEU A 100 13.59 -14.06 5.66
N ILE A 101 14.23 -14.41 4.55
CA ILE A 101 14.59 -15.78 4.19
C ILE A 101 16.12 -15.88 4.11
N PRO A 102 16.75 -16.83 4.80
CA PRO A 102 16.13 -17.75 5.74
C PRO A 102 15.64 -17.05 7.03
N THR A 103 14.57 -17.58 7.62
CA THR A 103 13.93 -17.01 8.83
C THR A 103 14.70 -17.31 10.11
N GLN A 104 15.62 -18.27 10.05
CA GLN A 104 16.42 -18.74 11.19
C GLN A 104 17.89 -18.42 10.98
N ARG A 105 18.64 -18.39 12.08
CA ARG A 105 20.10 -18.23 12.03
C ARG A 105 20.72 -19.42 11.28
N GLN A 106 21.61 -19.11 10.35
CA GLN A 106 22.31 -20.11 9.56
C GLN A 106 23.73 -20.29 10.08
N LEU A 107 24.18 -21.54 10.11
CA LEU A 107 25.59 -21.86 10.25
C LEU A 107 26.18 -22.01 8.85
N VAL A 108 27.24 -21.26 8.55
CA VAL A 108 27.93 -21.29 7.26
C VAL A 108 29.42 -21.43 7.46
N PHE A 109 30.08 -22.07 6.49
CA PHE A 109 31.52 -22.24 6.44
C PHE A 109 32.15 -21.30 5.43
N ARG A 110 33.48 -21.14 5.50
CA ARG A 110 34.22 -20.30 4.57
C ARG A 110 34.08 -20.84 3.15
N GLY A 111 33.59 -19.99 2.24
CA GLY A 111 33.33 -20.35 0.84
C GLY A 111 31.86 -20.66 0.55
N ASP A 112 31.03 -20.83 1.58
CA ASP A 112 29.59 -21.00 1.38
C ASP A 112 28.95 -19.70 0.88
N ARG A 113 27.91 -19.85 0.05
CA ARG A 113 27.07 -18.74 -0.39
C ARG A 113 25.75 -18.77 0.38
N LEU A 114 25.47 -17.68 1.12
CA LEU A 114 24.22 -17.51 1.85
C LEU A 114 23.42 -16.34 1.28
N PRO A 115 22.46 -16.58 0.37
CA PRO A 115 21.54 -15.53 -0.07
C PRO A 115 20.57 -15.18 1.07
N LEU A 116 20.43 -13.88 1.33
CA LEU A 116 19.40 -13.35 2.21
C LEU A 116 18.35 -12.63 1.35
N GLN A 117 17.08 -12.96 1.53
CA GLN A 117 15.97 -12.35 0.83
C GLN A 117 15.04 -11.67 1.83
N CYS A 118 14.75 -10.39 1.61
CA CYS A 118 13.75 -9.64 2.36
C CYS A 118 12.56 -9.36 1.43
N THR A 119 11.36 -9.75 1.85
CA THR A 119 10.13 -9.46 1.13
C THR A 119 9.19 -8.71 2.06
N ALA A 120 8.74 -7.54 1.62
CA ALA A 120 7.89 -6.66 2.41
C ALA A 120 6.75 -6.06 1.58
N SER A 121 5.67 -5.65 2.23
CA SER A 121 4.58 -4.91 1.60
C SER A 121 5.06 -3.55 1.08
N TYR A 122 4.74 -3.24 -0.17
CA TYR A 122 4.92 -1.90 -0.70
C TYR A 122 3.73 -1.02 -0.30
N LEU A 123 3.94 -0.04 0.56
CA LEU A 123 2.86 0.85 1.00
C LEU A 123 2.81 2.11 0.13
N ASP A 124 3.95 2.75 -0.05
CA ASP A 124 4.08 3.98 -0.82
C ASP A 124 5.55 4.22 -1.25
N PRO A 125 5.80 5.15 -2.19
CA PRO A 125 7.15 5.41 -2.71
C PRO A 125 8.16 5.94 -1.70
N SER A 126 7.74 6.39 -0.51
CA SER A 126 8.64 6.84 0.55
C SER A 126 9.19 5.70 1.41
N VAL A 127 8.62 4.49 1.29
CA VAL A 127 9.13 3.31 2.00
C VAL A 127 10.41 2.82 1.33
N GLU A 128 11.49 2.77 2.11
CA GLU A 128 12.80 2.30 1.67
C GLU A 128 13.25 1.09 2.49
N LEU A 129 13.68 0.02 1.82
CA LEU A 129 14.24 -1.17 2.46
C LEU A 129 15.76 -1.08 2.51
N ARG A 130 16.35 -1.32 3.69
CA ARG A 130 17.81 -1.32 3.88
C ARG A 130 18.26 -2.54 4.67
N TRP A 131 19.36 -3.14 4.22
CA TRP A 131 20.04 -4.19 4.96
C TRP A 131 20.94 -3.59 6.04
N LEU A 132 20.85 -4.12 7.26
CA LEU A 132 21.68 -3.71 8.39
C LEU A 132 22.46 -4.90 8.95
N HIS A 133 23.75 -4.70 9.22
CA HIS A 133 24.61 -5.63 9.95
C HIS A 133 25.23 -4.90 11.14
N ASP A 134 24.99 -5.40 12.36
CA ASP A 134 25.40 -4.75 13.61
C ASP A 134 24.99 -3.26 13.70
N GLY A 135 23.79 -2.95 13.20
CA GLY A 135 23.23 -1.60 13.17
C GLY A 135 23.80 -0.68 12.07
N ARG A 136 24.67 -1.17 11.19
CA ARG A 136 25.25 -0.40 10.09
C ARG A 136 24.68 -0.85 8.75
N ALA A 137 24.45 0.12 7.85
CA ALA A 137 23.98 -0.18 6.50
C ALA A 137 24.99 -1.05 5.75
N VAL A 138 24.49 -2.14 5.18
CA VAL A 138 25.26 -3.05 4.34
C VAL A 138 25.21 -2.52 2.90
N THR A 139 26.38 -2.37 2.30
CA THR A 139 26.54 -2.05 0.88
C THR A 139 27.28 -3.18 0.18
N THR A 140 27.21 -3.22 -1.14
CA THR A 140 28.01 -4.16 -1.95
C THR A 140 29.51 -3.93 -1.69
N LEU A 141 30.23 -5.01 -1.41
CA LEU A 141 31.66 -5.06 -1.16
C LEU A 141 32.25 -6.26 -1.91
N GLU A 142 32.81 -6.00 -3.09
CA GLU A 142 33.31 -7.04 -4.01
C GLU A 142 34.43 -7.89 -3.39
N ASP A 143 35.41 -7.24 -2.76
CA ASP A 143 36.53 -7.92 -2.09
C ASP A 143 36.10 -8.76 -0.86
N GLY A 144 34.94 -8.42 -0.28
CA GLY A 144 34.36 -9.10 0.88
C GLY A 144 33.31 -10.15 0.52
N GLY A 145 32.98 -10.33 -0.76
CA GLY A 145 31.96 -11.27 -1.22
C GLY A 145 30.53 -10.91 -0.80
N VAL A 146 30.27 -9.64 -0.46
CA VAL A 146 28.94 -9.16 -0.09
C VAL A 146 28.32 -8.44 -1.28
N TYR A 147 27.18 -8.93 -1.75
CA TYR A 147 26.45 -8.34 -2.86
C TYR A 147 25.04 -7.98 -2.41
N VAL A 148 24.69 -6.70 -2.51
CA VAL A 148 23.35 -6.19 -2.20
C VAL A 148 22.66 -5.82 -3.51
N GLU A 149 21.56 -6.49 -3.81
CA GLU A 149 20.74 -6.19 -4.99
C GLU A 149 19.79 -5.01 -4.72
N GLU A 150 19.39 -4.32 -5.80
CA GLU A 150 18.39 -3.25 -5.72
C GLU A 150 17.02 -3.79 -5.29
N THR A 151 16.23 -2.95 -4.61
CA THR A 151 14.87 -3.32 -4.21
C THR A 151 13.99 -3.48 -5.46
N LEU A 152 13.57 -4.71 -5.75
CA LEU A 152 12.67 -4.99 -6.86
C LEU A 152 11.21 -4.87 -6.42
N LEU A 153 10.49 -3.89 -6.96
CA LEU A 153 9.04 -3.83 -6.86
C LEU A 153 8.43 -4.77 -7.90
N HIS A 154 7.82 -5.86 -7.46
CA HIS A 154 7.05 -6.72 -8.37
C HIS A 154 5.69 -6.09 -8.67
N ASP A 155 5.40 -5.83 -9.95
CA ASP A 155 4.11 -5.29 -10.43
C ASP A 155 2.90 -6.19 -10.11
N CYS A 156 3.13 -7.40 -9.61
CA CYS A 156 2.11 -8.32 -9.09
C CYS A 156 1.70 -8.01 -7.64
N CYS A 157 2.41 -7.10 -6.96
CA CYS A 157 2.09 -6.61 -5.64
C CYS A 157 1.78 -5.11 -5.74
N LEU A 158 0.51 -4.76 -5.59
CA LEU A 158 0.00 -3.40 -5.37
C LEU A 158 0.05 -2.44 -6.56
N LEU A 159 -1.07 -2.40 -7.28
CA LEU A 159 -1.41 -1.28 -8.16
C LEU A 159 -1.68 -0.02 -7.33
N THR A 160 -0.68 0.85 -7.20
CA THR A 160 -0.92 2.28 -6.99
C THR A 160 -0.41 3.04 -8.21
N ARG A 161 -1.33 3.69 -8.92
CA ARG A 161 -1.07 4.36 -10.19
C ARG A 161 -0.33 5.69 -9.95
N TYR A 162 0.88 5.81 -10.51
CA TYR A 162 1.65 7.05 -10.59
C TYR A 162 0.93 8.09 -11.48
N SER A 163 0.82 9.35 -11.00
CA SER A 163 0.46 10.51 -11.83
C SER A 163 1.65 11.45 -11.91
N ARG A 164 2.26 11.54 -13.09
CA ARG A 164 3.31 12.51 -13.39
C ARG A 164 2.63 13.88 -13.51
N ARG A 165 2.98 14.85 -12.65
CA ARG A 165 2.65 16.26 -12.90
C ARG A 165 3.36 16.69 -14.18
N GLY A 166 2.62 16.78 -15.28
CA GLY A 166 3.08 17.47 -16.48
C GLY A 166 3.18 18.96 -16.20
N GLY A 167 4.39 19.42 -15.90
CA GLY A 167 4.76 20.80 -16.12
C GLY A 167 5.00 21.00 -17.61
N ALA A 168 4.00 21.50 -18.32
CA ALA A 168 4.25 22.19 -19.59
C ALA A 168 4.61 23.63 -19.22
N LYS A 169 5.90 23.95 -19.31
CA LYS A 169 6.37 25.34 -19.42
C LYS A 169 5.98 25.85 -20.81
N ASP A 170 5.49 27.08 -20.83
CA ASP A 170 5.34 27.91 -22.01
C ASP A 170 6.64 27.97 -22.82
N ALA A 171 6.50 27.91 -24.15
CA ALA A 171 7.46 28.44 -25.10
C ALA A 171 6.68 29.25 -26.14
N GLY A 172 6.68 30.56 -25.95
CA GLY A 172 6.52 31.58 -26.99
C GLY A 172 7.85 32.30 -27.15
#